data_AF-G5AAU8-F1
#
_entry.id   AF-G5AAU8-F1
#
_cell.length_a   1.000
_cell.length_b   1.000
_cell.length_c   1.000
_cell.angle_alpha   90.00
_cell.angle_beta   90.00
_cell.angle_gamma   90.00
#
_symmetry.space_group_name_H-M   'P 1'
#
loop_
_entity.id
_entity.type
_entity.pdbx_description
1 polymer ?
#
loop_
_entity_poly.entity_id
_entity_poly.type
_entity_poly.pdbx_seq_one_letter_code
_entity_poly.pdbx_strand_id
1 'polypeptide(L)' 'MLAAPRPPRTAAFTNMQVFNFYFRPCRDQYDEVILEYFRCRCGAVRKRVTGTGYSNLMQH' A
#
# COMPACT_ATOMS: atom_id res chain seq x y z
N MET A 1 -43.14 9.30 -10.64
CA MET A 1 -41.99 9.75 -9.82
C MET A 1 -40.73 9.09 -10.39
N LEU A 2 -39.90 9.82 -11.14
CA LEU A 2 -38.64 9.28 -11.66
C LEU A 2 -37.65 9.19 -10.48
N ALA A 3 -37.09 8.02 -10.23
CA ALA A 3 -36.07 7.86 -9.19
C ALA A 3 -34.83 8.68 -9.54
N ALA A 4 -34.33 9.47 -8.60
CA ALA A 4 -33.10 10.25 -8.77
C ALA A 4 -31.92 9.30 -9.04
N PRO A 5 -30.97 9.64 -9.94
CA PRO A 5 -29.77 8.85 -10.15
C PRO A 5 -29.01 8.70 -8.84
N ARG A 6 -28.67 7.47 -8.45
CA ARG A 6 -27.77 7.26 -7.31
C ARG A 6 -26.45 7.97 -7.61
N PRO A 7 -25.92 8.79 -6.69
CA PRO A 7 -24.60 9.36 -6.87
C PRO A 7 -23.60 8.22 -7.08
N PRO A 8 -22.63 8.36 -8.01
CA PRO A 8 -21.62 7.36 -8.21
C PRO A 8 -20.96 7.09 -6.87
N ARG A 9 -20.90 5.81 -6.47
CA ARG A 9 -20.14 5.41 -5.27
C ARG A 9 -18.73 5.95 -5.48
N THR A 10 -18.27 6.83 -4.59
CA THR A 10 -16.88 7.32 -4.60
C THR A 10 -15.98 6.10 -4.74
N ALA A 11 -15.18 6.05 -5.81
CA ALA A 11 -14.29 4.92 -6.05
C ALA A 11 -13.40 4.75 -4.82
N ALA A 12 -13.60 3.68 -4.06
CA ALA A 12 -12.75 3.37 -2.93
C ALA A 12 -11.33 3.12 -3.45
N PHE A 13 -10.32 3.67 -2.79
CA PHE A 13 -8.94 3.39 -3.14
C PHE A 13 -8.68 1.89 -3.04
N THR A 14 -7.99 1.33 -4.03
CA THR A 14 -7.58 -0.08 -3.98
C THR A 14 -6.47 -0.25 -2.95
N ASN A 15 -6.34 -1.46 -2.37
CA ASN A 15 -5.23 -1.77 -1.46
C ASN A 15 -3.87 -1.46 -2.09
N MET A 16 -3.73 -1.64 -3.41
CA MET A 16 -2.50 -1.33 -4.14
C MET A 16 -2.24 0.19 -4.23
N GLN A 17 -3.26 1.00 -4.44
CA GLN A 17 -3.12 2.47 -4.42
C GLN A 17 -2.69 2.97 -3.04
N VAL A 18 -3.34 2.45 -1.99
CA VAL A 18 -3.00 2.79 -0.61
C VAL A 18 -1.58 2.31 -0.26
N PHE A 19 -1.22 1.09 -0.68
CA PHE A 19 0.11 0.54 -0.47
C PHE A 19 1.20 1.41 -1.11
N ASN A 20 1.05 1.74 -2.40
CA ASN A 20 2.00 2.59 -3.13
C ASN A 20 2.06 4.02 -2.59
N PHE A 21 1.00 4.48 -1.92
CA PHE A 21 1.03 5.76 -1.22
C PHE A 21 1.97 5.68 -0.01
N TYR A 22 1.81 4.72 0.89
CA TYR A 22 2.56 4.71 2.16
C TYR A 22 3.95 4.08 2.08
N PHE A 23 4.16 3.11 1.21
CA PHE A 23 5.34 2.26 1.22
C PHE A 23 6.19 2.48 -0.03
N ARG A 24 7.51 2.46 0.17
CA ARG A 24 8.52 2.44 -0.89
C ARG A 24 9.42 1.21 -0.75
N PRO A 25 9.93 0.64 -1.85
CA PRO A 25 10.92 -0.44 -1.77
C PRO A 25 12.16 0.03 -1.02
N CYS A 26 12.70 -0.83 -0.14
CA CYS A 26 14.02 -0.60 0.42
C CYS A 26 15.09 -0.86 -0.64
N ARG A 27 16.21 -0.15 -0.52
CA ARG A 27 17.39 -0.36 -1.35
C ARG A 27 18.61 -0.60 -0.48
N ASP A 28 19.53 -1.43 -0.95
CA ASP A 28 20.79 -1.69 -0.29
C ASP A 28 21.88 -0.67 -0.68
N GLN A 29 23.13 -0.94 -0.29
CA GLN A 29 24.27 -0.07 -0.59
C GLN A 29 24.65 -0.02 -2.08
N TYR A 30 24.13 -0.94 -2.89
CA TYR A 30 24.33 -1.01 -4.33
C TYR A 30 23.11 -0.52 -5.11
N ASP A 31 22.15 0.12 -4.44
CA ASP A 31 20.89 0.60 -5.01
C ASP A 31 19.95 -0.52 -5.48
N GLU A 32 20.21 -1.77 -5.09
CA GLU A 32 19.39 -2.92 -5.44
C GLU A 32 18.13 -2.99 -4.57
N VAL A 33 16.99 -3.35 -5.17
CA VAL A 33 15.71 -3.45 -4.46
C VAL A 33 15.71 -4.65 -3.54
N ILE A 34 15.56 -4.40 -2.23
CA ILE A 34 15.40 -5.46 -1.24
C ILE A 34 13.93 -5.87 -1.20
N LEU A 35 13.59 -6.94 -1.91
CA LEU A 35 12.22 -7.42 -2.06
C LEU A 35 11.56 -7.83 -0.74
N GLU A 36 12.33 -8.17 0.28
CA GLU A 36 11.78 -8.56 1.59
C GLU A 36 11.30 -7.39 2.42
N TYR A 37 11.68 -6.15 2.11
CA TYR A 37 11.42 -5.01 2.99
C TYR A 37 10.77 -3.84 2.26
N PHE A 38 9.99 -3.10 3.03
CA PHE A 38 9.43 -1.82 2.62
C PHE A 38 9.73 -0.77 3.67
N ARG A 39 9.93 0.46 3.22
CA ARG A 39 10.02 1.65 4.07
C ARG A 39 8.71 2.42 3.99
N CYS A 40 8.06 2.60 5.14
CA CYS A 40 6.91 3.49 5.28
C CYS A 40 7.37 4.95 5.20
N ARG A 41 6.49 5.86 4.76
CA ARG A 41 6.75 7.32 4.82
C ARG A 41 7.08 7.85 6.21
N CYS A 42 6.62 7.20 7.28
CA CYS A 42 7.00 7.57 8.64
C CYS A 42 8.45 7.17 9.01
N GLY A 43 9.17 6.49 8.12
CA GLY A 43 10.56 6.05 8.32
C GLY A 43 10.71 4.60 8.78
N ALA A 44 9.64 3.97 9.30
CA ALA A 44 9.68 2.59 9.75
C ALA A 44 9.96 1.62 8.59
N VAL A 45 10.89 0.67 8.82
CA VAL A 45 11.19 -0.43 7.89
C VAL A 45 10.44 -1.67 8.34
N ARG A 46 9.75 -2.35 7.41
CA ARG A 46 8.94 -3.54 7.69
C ARG A 46 9.23 -4.66 6.72
N LYS A 47 9.25 -5.88 7.23
CA LYS A 47 9.38 -7.09 6.42
C LYS A 47 8.05 -7.43 5.75
N ARG A 48 8.10 -7.90 4.51
CA ARG A 48 6.95 -8.47 3.79
C ARG A 48 6.43 -9.69 4.53
N VAL A 49 5.11 -9.78 4.63
CA VAL A 49 4.45 -10.99 5.13
C VAL A 49 4.54 -12.07 4.05
N THR A 50 4.96 -13.27 4.46
CA THR A 50 5.01 -14.45 3.59
C THR A 50 3.61 -14.81 3.08
N GLY A 51 3.48 -15.05 1.77
CA GLY A 51 2.24 -15.49 1.12
C GLY A 51 1.38 -14.37 0.52
N THR A 52 1.32 -13.18 1.13
CA THR A 52 0.53 -12.05 0.58
C THR A 52 1.40 -10.97 -0.03
N GLY A 53 2.67 -10.84 0.37
CA GLY A 53 3.58 -9.81 -0.15
C GLY A 53 3.28 -8.39 0.34
N TYR A 54 2.27 -8.21 1.19
CA TYR A 54 1.85 -6.91 1.73
C TYR A 54 1.85 -6.94 3.26
N SER A 55 2.50 -5.96 3.87
CA SER A 55 2.24 -5.58 5.26
C SER A 55 0.87 -4.92 5.33
N ASN A 56 -0.05 -5.42 6.15
CA ASN A 56 -1.34 -4.77 6.27
C ASN A 56 -1.13 -3.34 6.82
N LEU A 57 -1.88 -2.37 6.29
CA LEU A 57 -1.76 -0.98 6.74
C LEU A 57 -2.29 -0.80 8.17
N MET A 58 -3.20 -1.67 8.62
CA MET A 58 -3.86 -1.59 9.92
C MET A 58 -2.98 -2.07 11.10
N GLN A 59 -1.92 -2.84 10.83
CA GLN A 59 -0.87 -3.17 11.81
C GLN A 59 0.23 -2.11 11.81
N HIS A 60 0.06 -0.97 11.09
CA HIS A 60 1.01 0.13 11.14
C HIS A 60 1.11 0.70 12.56
#